data_AF-A0A397LBE9-F1
#
_entry.id   AF-A0A397LBE9-F1
#
_cell.length_a   1.000
_cell.length_b   1.000
_cell.length_c   1.000
_cell.angle_alpha   90.00
_cell.angle_beta   90.00
_cell.angle_gamma   90.00
#
_symmetry.space_group_name_H-M   'P 1'
#
loop_
_entity.id
_entity.type
_entity.pdbx_description
1 polymer ?
#
loop_
_entity_poly.entity_id
_entity_poly.type
_entity_poly.pdbx_seq_one_letter_code
_entity_poly.pdbx_strand_id
1 'polypeptide(L)'
;MYNYFFYFLYSHFDKPKWKEVNFPYLSTILAIASLQMLNFLFIRDLIYFQINGIKYKWIENEELIVPTLFIAFNFLYFKNKGRHKKILANYRKQKKNESRPLVFYISWLYIILSVVLAVAMVYSVRNFIKWFQ
;
A
#
# COMPACT_ATOMS: atom_id res chain seq x y z
N MET A 1 12.22 -1.17 4.45
CA MET A 1 11.18 -0.22 3.96
C MET A 1 9.80 -0.48 4.56
N TYR A 2 9.25 -1.71 4.48
CA TYR A 2 7.88 -2.03 4.94
C TYR A 2 7.59 -1.68 6.43
N ASN A 3 8.54 -1.96 7.33
CA ASN A 3 8.40 -1.60 8.75
C ASN A 3 8.41 -0.07 8.98
N TYR A 4 9.15 0.68 8.15
CA TYR A 4 9.22 2.15 8.21
C TYR A 4 7.91 2.76 7.71
N PHE A 5 7.38 2.20 6.63
CA PHE A 5 6.10 2.61 6.06
C PHE A 5 4.93 2.32 7.00
N PHE A 6 4.93 1.13 7.64
CA PHE A 6 3.96 0.80 8.70
C PHE A 6 4.01 1.82 9.84
N TYR A 7 5.20 2.17 10.33
CA TYR A 7 5.33 3.17 11.39
C TYR A 7 4.88 4.56 10.95
N PHE A 8 5.21 4.98 9.72
CA PHE A 8 4.76 6.25 9.17
C PHE A 8 3.24 6.34 9.15
N LEU A 9 2.57 5.33 8.59
CA LEU A 9 1.10 5.26 8.55
C LEU A 9 0.51 5.19 9.95
N TYR A 10 1.05 4.33 10.81
CA TYR A 10 0.60 4.22 12.19
C TYR A 10 0.74 5.54 12.92
N SER A 11 1.88 6.25 12.81
CA SER A 11 2.08 7.56 13.42
C SER A 11 1.17 8.64 12.84
N HIS A 12 0.78 8.52 11.57
CA HIS A 12 -0.17 9.43 10.93
C HIS A 12 -1.57 9.24 11.53
N PHE A 13 -1.96 8.00 11.81
CA PHE A 13 -3.25 7.63 12.39
C PHE A 13 -3.28 7.65 13.93
N ASP A 14 -2.15 7.56 14.62
CA ASP A 14 -1.99 7.58 16.10
C ASP A 14 -2.11 9.00 16.69
N LYS A 15 -2.96 9.84 16.08
CA LYS A 15 -3.32 11.17 16.60
C LYS A 15 -4.29 11.01 17.79
N PRO A 16 -4.28 11.91 18.79
CA PRO A 16 -5.06 11.78 20.02
C PRO A 16 -6.54 11.45 19.81
N LYS A 17 -7.17 12.07 18.81
CA LYS A 17 -8.58 11.84 18.43
C LYS A 17 -8.93 10.39 18.03
N TRP A 18 -7.95 9.56 17.66
CA TRP A 18 -8.15 8.23 17.08
C TRP A 18 -7.70 7.09 17.98
N LYS A 19 -7.13 7.41 19.16
CA LYS A 19 -6.60 6.42 20.11
C LYS A 19 -7.67 5.65 20.86
N GLU A 20 -8.84 6.24 21.07
CA GLU A 20 -9.92 5.66 21.87
C GLU A 20 -10.57 4.42 21.22
N VAL A 21 -10.34 4.16 19.92
CA VAL A 21 -11.08 3.15 19.14
C VAL A 21 -10.18 2.00 18.61
N ASN A 22 -8.92 1.89 19.03
CA ASN A 22 -7.93 0.96 18.40
C ASN A 22 -7.79 1.11 16.86
N PHE A 23 -8.25 2.25 16.33
CA PHE A 23 -8.27 2.61 14.91
C PHE A 23 -6.90 2.61 14.21
N PRO A 24 -5.78 3.01 14.85
CA PRO A 24 -4.52 3.22 14.14
C PRO A 24 -3.95 1.94 13.49
N TYR A 25 -4.14 0.78 14.13
CA TYR A 25 -3.61 -0.49 13.63
C TYR A 25 -4.37 -0.97 12.39
N LEU A 26 -5.69 -1.03 12.47
CA LEU A 26 -6.55 -1.47 11.37
C LEU A 26 -6.43 -0.52 10.18
N SER A 27 -6.46 0.79 10.42
CA SER A 27 -6.29 1.80 9.36
C SER A 27 -4.92 1.73 8.68
N THR A 28 -3.87 1.40 9.44
CA THR A 28 -2.54 1.15 8.85
C THR A 28 -2.57 -0.06 7.92
N ILE A 29 -3.19 -1.16 8.35
CA ILE A 29 -3.33 -2.37 7.53
C ILE A 29 -4.13 -2.10 6.26
N LEU A 30 -5.27 -1.41 6.38
CA LEU A 30 -6.11 -1.04 5.24
C LEU A 30 -5.36 -0.15 4.27
N ALA A 31 -4.65 0.89 4.75
CA ALA A 31 -3.86 1.76 3.90
C ALA A 31 -2.74 1.01 3.15
N ILE A 32 -2.05 0.09 3.83
CA ILE A 32 -1.04 -0.77 3.19
C ILE A 32 -1.69 -1.67 2.14
N ALA A 33 -2.80 -2.34 2.47
CA ALA A 33 -3.50 -3.22 1.56
C ALA A 33 -3.99 -2.48 0.30
N SER A 34 -4.57 -1.28 0.46
CA SER A 34 -5.00 -0.43 -0.65
C SER A 34 -3.84 -0.04 -1.57
N LEU A 35 -2.69 0.33 -1.02
CA LEU A 35 -1.51 0.67 -1.81
C LEU A 35 -0.95 -0.54 -2.55
N GLN A 36 -0.91 -1.70 -1.91
CA GLN A 36 -0.52 -2.93 -2.59
C GLN A 36 -1.47 -3.27 -3.73
N MET A 37 -2.77 -3.04 -3.53
CA MET A 37 -3.77 -3.22 -4.59
C MET A 37 -3.53 -2.28 -5.77
N LEU A 38 -3.23 -0.99 -5.53
CA LEU A 38 -2.88 -0.06 -6.61
C LEU A 38 -1.62 -0.51 -7.38
N ASN A 39 -0.59 -0.94 -6.67
CA ASN A 39 0.62 -1.47 -7.30
C ASN A 39 0.35 -2.76 -8.07
N PHE A 40 -0.52 -3.63 -7.55
CA PHE A 40 -0.94 -4.85 -8.24
C PHE A 40 -1.68 -4.52 -9.53
N LEU A 41 -2.62 -3.57 -9.51
CA LEU A 41 -3.32 -3.09 -10.70
C LEU A 41 -2.32 -2.57 -11.74
N PHE A 42 -1.37 -1.73 -11.31
CA PHE A 42 -0.30 -1.23 -12.18
C PHE A 42 0.50 -2.38 -12.84
N ILE A 43 1.01 -3.33 -12.04
CA ILE A 43 1.83 -4.44 -12.56
C ILE A 43 1.02 -5.34 -13.49
N ARG A 44 -0.22 -5.66 -13.11
CA ARG A 44 -1.14 -6.47 -13.91
C ARG A 44 -1.36 -5.83 -15.28
N ASP A 45 -1.73 -4.55 -15.29
CA ASP A 45 -2.06 -3.83 -16.52
C ASP A 45 -0.79 -3.60 -17.39
N LEU A 46 0.36 -3.36 -16.75
CA LEU A 46 1.65 -3.34 -17.45
C LEU A 46 1.90 -4.67 -18.18
N ILE A 47 1.77 -5.81 -17.50
CA ILE A 47 2.07 -7.12 -18.09
C ILE A 47 1.04 -7.50 -19.15
N TYR A 48 -0.25 -7.48 -18.83
CA TYR A 48 -1.27 -7.96 -19.74
C TYR A 48 -1.52 -7.02 -20.92
N PHE A 49 -1.62 -5.72 -20.65
CA PHE A 49 -1.99 -4.77 -21.67
C PHE A 49 -0.77 -4.17 -22.38
N GLN A 50 0.20 -3.64 -21.64
CA GLN A 50 1.35 -2.97 -22.27
C GLN A 50 2.32 -3.96 -22.93
N ILE A 51 2.62 -5.09 -22.29
CA ILE A 51 3.56 -6.09 -22.83
C ILE A 51 2.84 -7.05 -23.79
N ASN A 52 1.73 -7.66 -23.38
CA ASN A 52 1.07 -8.72 -24.17
C ASN A 52 -0.02 -8.19 -25.11
N GLY A 53 -0.45 -6.93 -25.00
CA GLY A 53 -1.48 -6.35 -25.85
C GLY A 53 -2.90 -6.87 -25.61
N ILE A 54 -3.14 -7.58 -24.52
CA ILE A 54 -4.42 -8.22 -24.22
C ILE A 54 -5.26 -7.28 -23.34
N LYS A 55 -6.47 -6.94 -23.79
CA LYS A 55 -7.48 -6.36 -22.90
C LYS A 55 -8.10 -7.47 -22.05
N TYR A 56 -7.96 -7.36 -20.73
CA TYR A 56 -8.66 -8.27 -19.83
C TYR A 56 -10.16 -7.98 -19.83
N LYS A 57 -10.99 -9.02 -19.88
CA LYS A 57 -12.38 -8.92 -19.44
C LYS A 57 -12.37 -8.97 -17.91
N TRP A 58 -12.99 -7.98 -17.29
CA TRP A 58 -13.15 -7.95 -15.83
C TRP A 58 -13.88 -9.24 -15.39
N ILE A 59 -13.25 -10.01 -14.50
CA ILE A 59 -13.90 -11.17 -13.88
C ILE A 59 -14.66 -10.61 -12.68
N GLU A 60 -16.00 -10.63 -12.75
CA GLU A 60 -16.90 -9.99 -11.78
C GLU A 60 -16.61 -10.37 -10.30
N ASN A 61 -16.07 -11.56 -10.05
CA ASN A 61 -15.77 -12.05 -8.70
C ASN A 61 -14.37 -11.68 -8.16
N GLU A 62 -13.45 -11.22 -9.01
CA GLU A 62 -12.11 -10.82 -8.54
C GLU A 62 -12.15 -9.54 -7.71
N GLU A 63 -13.19 -8.71 -7.88
CA GLU A 63 -13.34 -7.40 -7.24
C GLU A 63 -13.38 -7.45 -5.71
N LEU A 64 -13.83 -8.57 -5.14
CA LEU A 64 -13.90 -8.75 -3.69
C LEU A 64 -12.85 -9.71 -3.14
N ILE A 65 -12.44 -10.71 -3.93
CA ILE A 65 -11.47 -11.72 -3.50
C ILE A 65 -10.08 -11.09 -3.35
N VAL A 66 -9.63 -10.33 -4.36
CA VAL A 66 -8.29 -9.76 -4.36
C VAL A 66 -8.07 -8.77 -3.20
N PRO A 67 -8.95 -7.78 -2.94
CA PRO A 67 -8.80 -6.90 -1.79
C PRO A 67 -8.82 -7.66 -0.45
N THR A 68 -9.70 -8.64 -0.32
CA THR A 68 -9.83 -9.44 0.91
C THR A 68 -8.53 -10.18 1.22
N LEU A 69 -7.90 -10.77 0.20
CA LEU A 69 -6.61 -11.45 0.35
C LEU A 69 -5.52 -10.47 0.82
N PHE A 70 -5.39 -9.29 0.20
CA PHE A 70 -4.41 -8.29 0.62
C PHE A 70 -4.63 -7.85 2.08
N ILE A 71 -5.87 -7.60 2.49
CA ILE A 71 -6.19 -7.22 3.87
C ILE A 71 -5.85 -8.37 4.83
N ALA A 72 -6.28 -9.60 4.52
CA ALA A 72 -6.05 -10.78 5.36
C ALA A 72 -4.55 -11.08 5.53
N PHE A 73 -3.78 -11.08 4.43
CA PHE A 73 -2.34 -11.33 4.48
C PHE A 73 -1.60 -10.27 5.30
N ASN A 74 -1.92 -8.99 5.14
CA ASN A 74 -1.30 -7.93 5.94
C ASN A 74 -1.67 -8.07 7.42
N PHE A 75 -2.95 -8.30 7.71
CA PHE A 75 -3.42 -8.48 9.08
C PHE A 75 -2.70 -9.63 9.77
N LEU A 76 -2.64 -10.80 9.12
CA LEU A 76 -1.93 -11.98 9.64
C LEU A 76 -0.43 -11.69 9.80
N TYR A 77 0.22 -11.07 8.80
CA TYR A 77 1.64 -10.76 8.83
C TYR A 77 2.05 -9.87 10.00
N PHE A 78 1.26 -8.84 10.31
CA PHE A 78 1.55 -7.89 11.40
C PHE A 78 1.07 -8.37 12.77
N LYS A 79 0.04 -9.22 12.82
CA LYS A 79 -0.42 -9.87 14.05
C LYS A 79 0.52 -10.99 14.48
N ASN A 80 1.10 -11.72 13.54
CA ASN A 80 1.98 -12.86 13.80
C ASN A 80 3.13 -12.49 14.74
N LYS A 81 3.29 -13.25 15.84
CA LYS A 81 4.30 -13.06 16.89
C LYS A 81 4.40 -11.62 17.42
N GLY A 82 3.30 -10.86 17.40
CA GLY A 82 3.26 -9.48 17.87
C GLY A 82 4.18 -8.54 17.08
N ARG A 83 4.42 -8.82 15.80
CA ARG A 83 5.37 -8.08 14.96
C ARG A 83 5.10 -6.57 14.96
N HIS A 84 3.84 -6.14 14.90
CA HIS A 84 3.48 -4.72 15.01
C HIS A 84 3.99 -4.07 16.31
N LYS A 85 3.88 -4.75 17.47
CA LYS A 85 4.41 -4.23 18.75
C LYS A 85 5.94 -4.09 18.69
N LYS A 86 6.64 -5.05 18.09
CA LYS A 86 8.10 -4.99 17.90
C LYS A 86 8.52 -3.83 17.01
N ILE A 87 7.80 -3.61 15.90
CA ILE A 87 8.01 -2.48 14.99
C ILE A 87 7.87 -1.18 15.78
N LEU A 88 6.74 -0.97 16.46
CA LEU A 88 6.48 0.25 17.25
C LEU A 88 7.50 0.45 18.37
N ALA A 89 7.90 -0.61 19.07
CA ALA A 89 8.91 -0.55 20.13
C ALA A 89 10.29 -0.13 19.58
N ASN A 90 10.71 -0.68 18.44
CA ASN A 90 11.97 -0.32 17.79
C ASN A 90 11.99 1.16 17.38
N TYR A 91 10.87 1.70 16.85
CA TYR A 91 10.78 3.11 16.48
C TYR A 91 10.70 4.08 17.65
N ARG A 92 10.06 3.69 18.75
CA ARG A 92 10.07 4.47 20.00
C ARG A 92 11.49 4.59 20.56
N LYS A 93 12.30 3.53 20.44
CA LYS A 93 13.72 3.52 20.84
C LYS A 93 14.60 4.35 19.90
N GLN A 94 14.29 4.42 18.60
CA GLN A 94 15.00 5.26 17.62
C GLN A 94 14.65 6.77 17.70
N LYS A 95 14.14 7.27 18.83
CA LYS A 95 13.81 8.69 19.05
C LYS A 95 15.09 9.56 19.15
N LYS A 96 15.80 9.80 18.04
CA LYS A 96 16.62 11.00 17.77
C LYS A 96 17.44 11.01 16.46
N ASN A 97 17.29 10.05 15.54
CA ASN A 97 18.08 10.09 14.29
C ASN A 97 17.44 10.95 13.19
N GLU A 98 18.30 11.69 12.49
CA GLU A 98 18.04 12.58 11.34
C GLU A 98 17.33 11.89 10.15
N SER A 99 17.22 10.57 10.15
CA SER A 99 16.55 9.80 9.09
C SER A 99 15.02 9.86 9.10
N ARG A 100 14.39 10.40 10.16
CA ARG A 100 12.93 10.55 10.26
C ARG A 100 12.28 11.40 9.14
N PRO A 101 12.76 12.63 8.85
CA PRO A 101 12.22 13.41 7.73
C PRO A 101 12.38 12.68 6.39
N LEU A 102 13.52 12.03 6.15
CA LEU A 102 13.77 11.29 4.91
C LEU A 102 12.79 10.13 4.72
N VAL A 103 12.53 9.34 5.77
CA VAL A 103 11.51 8.26 5.73
C VAL A 103 10.11 8.81 5.46
N PHE A 104 9.79 9.98 6.03
CA PHE A 104 8.50 10.65 5.82
C PHE A 104 8.31 11.05 4.35
N TYR A 105 9.30 11.73 3.75
CA TYR A 105 9.23 12.15 2.35
C TYR A 105 9.21 10.96 1.38
N ILE A 106 10.05 9.94 1.61
CA ILE A 106 10.07 8.73 0.78
C ILE A 106 8.73 7.99 0.86
N SER A 107 8.09 7.95 2.04
CA SER A 107 6.79 7.30 2.21
C SER A 107 5.69 8.01 1.41
N TRP A 108 5.67 9.34 1.42
CA TRP A 108 4.73 10.12 0.60
C TRP A 108 5.00 9.99 -0.89
N LEU A 109 6.28 10.04 -1.29
CA LEU A 109 6.66 9.84 -2.69
C LEU A 109 6.20 8.47 -3.19
N TYR A 110 6.37 7.42 -2.39
CA TYR A 110 5.87 6.08 -2.71
C TYR A 110 4.35 6.06 -2.89
N ILE A 111 3.59 6.68 -1.97
CA ILE A 111 2.12 6.76 -2.06
C ILE A 111 1.70 7.44 -3.36
N ILE A 112 2.27 8.62 -3.64
CA ILE A 112 1.93 9.42 -4.83
C ILE A 112 2.27 8.63 -6.09
N LEU A 113 3.46 8.04 -6.16
CA LEU A 113 3.91 7.26 -7.31
C LEU A 113 2.98 6.07 -7.56
N SER A 114 2.61 5.32 -6.52
CA SER A 114 1.68 4.18 -6.64
C SER A 114 0.33 4.60 -7.20
N VAL A 115 -0.22 5.73 -6.76
CA VAL A 115 -1.49 6.25 -7.27
C VAL A 115 -1.35 6.71 -8.72
N VAL A 116 -0.34 7.52 -9.03
CA VAL A 116 -0.14 8.07 -10.38
C VAL A 116 0.09 6.96 -11.40
N LEU A 117 0.92 5.97 -11.07
CA LEU A 117 1.20 4.84 -11.96
C LEU A 117 -0.04 3.99 -12.22
N ALA A 118 -0.83 3.69 -11.18
CA ALA A 118 -2.06 2.93 -11.34
C ALA A 118 -3.10 3.69 -12.20
N VAL A 119 -3.30 4.98 -11.94
CA VAL A 119 -4.22 5.82 -12.72
C VAL A 119 -3.76 5.93 -14.18
N ALA A 120 -2.47 6.16 -14.42
CA ALA A 120 -1.91 6.25 -15.76
C ALA A 120 -2.10 4.93 -16.54
N MET A 121 -1.90 3.78 -15.88
CA MET A 121 -2.14 2.48 -16.51
C MET A 121 -3.60 2.25 -16.87
N VAL A 122 -4.52 2.48 -15.93
CA VAL A 122 -5.95 2.32 -16.18
C VAL A 122 -6.40 3.23 -17.33
N TYR A 123 -5.90 4.46 -17.37
CA TYR A 123 -6.15 5.39 -18.47
C TYR A 123 -5.62 4.85 -19.81
N SER A 124 -4.40 4.31 -19.83
CA SER A 124 -3.81 3.72 -21.04
C SER A 124 -4.59 2.51 -21.54
N VAL A 125 -5.01 1.61 -20.64
CA VAL A 125 -5.85 0.44 -20.97
C VAL A 125 -7.19 0.90 -21.57
N ARG A 126 -7.84 1.89 -20.95
CA ARG A 126 -9.13 2.44 -21.38
C ARG A 126 -9.06 3.03 -22.79
N ASN A 127 -8.02 3.82 -23.06
CA ASN A 127 -7.83 4.52 -24.34
C ASN A 127 -7.01 3.73 -25.36
N PHE A 128 -6.64 2.48 -25.05
CA PHE A 128 -5.83 1.62 -25.90
C PHE A 128 -4.46 2.21 -26.30
N ILE A 129 -3.83 2.96 -25.38
CA ILE A 129 -2.53 3.60 -25.60
C ILE A 129 -1.42 2.63 -25.17
N LYS A 130 -0.59 2.18 -26.11
CA LYS A 130 0.61 1.40 -25.82
C LYS A 130 1.83 2.30 -25.75
N TRP A 131 2.63 2.15 -24.71
CA TRP A 131 3.83 2.96 -24.48
C TRP A 131 5.11 2.30 -25.01
N PHE A 132 5.08 0.98 -25.25
CA PHE A 132 6.24 0.19 -25.67
C PHE A 132 6.08 -0.41 -27.07
N GLN A 133 5.35 0.27 -27.96
CA GLN A 133 5.24 -0.08 -29.38
C GLN A 133 6.36 0.51 -30.22
#